data_AF-A0A9P6Q3E3-F1
#
_entry.id   AF-A0A9P6Q3E3-F1
#
_cell.length_a   1.000
_cell.length_b   1.000
_cell.length_c   1.000
_cell.angle_alpha   90.00
_cell.angle_beta   90.00
_cell.angle_gamma   90.00
#
_symmetry.space_group_name_H-M   'P 1'
#
loop_
_entity.id
_entity.type
_entity.pdbx_description
1 polymer ?
#
loop_
_entity_poly.entity_id
_entity_poly.type
_entity_poly.pdbx_seq_one_letter_code
_entity_poly.pdbx_strand_id
1 'polypeptide(L)'
;MSKRILVLLPSTDTIGHIKKKTGWYAEELAEPATLLANREFELVYASPKGGKAPLDEGSREAAAKNGIVKAFLDDKEIQDKIAHTHKIAEFIGHEDSFQGLFVPGGHGAYDLEHNKDSITIIQNFWEKGKVVGGICHGVVAFNEVKLKDGTTPLVKGKKVTGFSDAEEELVGLTKDVTMITASGNQIYASETVNSDIYHAAICSMGALGIITRVTLQCEPAFRLESVQEPGKLSDVLGKMDEIIHSAEHVRLWWYPYTNNVMIWRANRTTKAIQQPAPSWRSSHWFSFHVYQAMLYVTRFVPSLIPALSHFMFWATQSKKIERIDTSVKTFNIDCLFPQYTTEWAIPWSKTSDALMALEHYIERDQGSEEPRVRVHSPVEIRFVKKDKIWLSPAYGVNTCYIGLIMYRPFGAPVPYKRLWTGFERIMSSLGGRPHWAKAHSVTYDELRDSYPKMDQFTLLRKELDPSGMFMNNYLIRHLEPSC
;
A
#
# COMPACT_ATOMS: atom_id res chain seq x y z
N MET A 1 -4.03 -10.62 53.25
CA MET A 1 -4.41 -9.82 52.06
C MET A 1 -5.40 -10.65 51.24
N SER A 2 -6.46 -10.06 50.69
CA SER A 2 -7.37 -10.81 49.82
C SER A 2 -6.63 -11.26 48.56
N LYS A 3 -6.66 -12.57 48.26
CA LYS A 3 -6.11 -13.14 47.01
C LYS A 3 -7.04 -12.79 45.85
N ARG A 4 -7.05 -11.52 45.41
CA ARG A 4 -7.90 -11.07 44.29
C ARG A 4 -7.08 -10.63 43.10
N ILE A 5 -7.53 -10.97 41.91
CA ILE A 5 -6.96 -10.50 40.63
C ILE A 5 -8.04 -9.79 39.84
N LEU A 6 -7.72 -8.59 39.34
CA LEU A 6 -8.61 -7.83 38.47
C LEU A 6 -8.40 -8.30 37.01
N VAL A 7 -9.48 -8.68 36.35
CA VAL A 7 -9.46 -9.11 34.93
C VAL A 7 -10.17 -8.05 34.10
N LEU A 8 -9.45 -7.43 33.17
CA LEU A 8 -10.04 -6.44 32.27
C LEU A 8 -10.53 -7.11 30.99
N LEU A 9 -11.83 -7.07 30.74
CA LEU A 9 -12.47 -7.57 29.53
C LEU A 9 -12.95 -6.41 28.65
N PRO A 10 -13.04 -6.60 27.33
CA PRO A 10 -13.53 -5.58 26.42
C PRO A 10 -15.04 -5.36 26.57
N SER A 11 -15.54 -4.20 26.15
CA SER A 11 -16.99 -3.95 25.99
C SER A 11 -17.43 -3.90 24.52
N THR A 12 -16.50 -4.02 23.56
CA THR A 12 -16.81 -4.07 22.12
C THR A 12 -16.98 -5.49 21.60
N ASP A 13 -18.04 -5.71 20.83
CA ASP A 13 -18.35 -6.98 20.18
C ASP A 13 -17.98 -6.97 18.69
N THR A 14 -17.34 -5.90 18.21
CA THR A 14 -16.93 -5.73 16.82
C THR A 14 -15.58 -5.06 16.67
N ILE A 15 -14.84 -5.44 15.63
CA ILE A 15 -13.58 -4.82 15.25
C ILE A 15 -13.88 -3.51 14.52
N GLY A 16 -13.74 -2.39 15.24
CA GLY A 16 -13.82 -1.03 14.73
C GLY A 16 -14.83 -0.82 13.58
N HIS A 17 -14.30 -0.48 12.40
CA HIS A 17 -15.08 -0.13 11.22
C HIS A 17 -15.53 -1.31 10.35
N ILE A 18 -14.86 -2.46 10.47
CA ILE A 18 -15.16 -3.64 9.64
C ILE A 18 -16.38 -4.40 10.17
N LYS A 19 -16.83 -4.06 11.40
CA LYS A 19 -18.00 -4.65 12.07
C LYS A 19 -17.95 -6.19 12.19
N LYS A 20 -16.79 -6.81 11.96
CA LYS A 20 -16.55 -8.24 12.20
C LYS A 20 -16.74 -8.50 13.69
N LYS A 21 -17.56 -9.50 14.04
CA LYS A 21 -17.80 -9.88 15.43
C LYS A 21 -16.49 -10.30 16.11
N THR A 22 -16.31 -9.88 17.35
CA THR A 22 -15.15 -10.21 18.19
C THR A 22 -15.50 -10.08 19.67
N GLY A 23 -14.50 -10.25 20.53
CA GLY A 23 -14.61 -10.16 21.97
C GLY A 23 -13.28 -10.50 22.64
N TRP A 24 -13.35 -10.99 23.88
CA TRP A 24 -12.22 -11.68 24.51
C TRP A 24 -12.06 -13.09 23.90
N TYR A 25 -10.83 -13.60 23.80
CA TYR A 25 -10.54 -14.92 23.26
C TYR A 25 -10.65 -16.01 24.35
N ALA A 26 -11.41 -17.09 24.08
CA ALA A 26 -11.80 -18.08 25.09
C ALA A 26 -10.62 -18.69 25.86
N GLU A 27 -9.63 -19.22 25.14
CA GLU A 27 -8.47 -19.91 25.72
C GLU A 27 -7.60 -18.98 26.57
N GLU A 28 -7.45 -17.73 26.13
CA GLU A 28 -6.62 -16.71 26.76
C GLU A 28 -7.20 -16.20 28.09
N LEU A 29 -8.50 -16.37 28.32
CA LEU A 29 -9.09 -16.14 29.63
C LEU A 29 -9.21 -17.42 30.45
N ALA A 30 -9.71 -18.51 29.85
CA ALA A 30 -10.09 -19.70 30.58
C ALA A 30 -8.90 -20.41 31.25
N GLU A 31 -7.76 -20.55 30.57
CA GLU A 31 -6.60 -21.24 31.15
C GLU A 31 -5.97 -20.47 32.32
N PRO A 32 -5.64 -19.17 32.18
CA PRO A 32 -5.13 -18.39 33.31
C PRO A 32 -6.13 -18.31 34.46
N ALA A 33 -7.42 -18.14 34.15
CA ALA A 33 -8.46 -18.05 35.17
C ALA A 33 -8.56 -19.34 36.00
N THR A 34 -8.57 -20.50 35.32
CA THR A 34 -8.61 -21.81 35.98
C THR A 34 -7.35 -22.04 36.84
N LEU A 35 -6.18 -21.67 36.32
CA LEU A 35 -4.92 -21.80 37.03
C LEU A 35 -4.86 -20.92 38.30
N LEU A 36 -5.40 -19.69 38.23
CA LEU A 36 -5.48 -18.76 39.36
C LEU A 36 -6.50 -19.22 40.40
N ALA A 37 -7.68 -19.67 39.95
CA ALA A 37 -8.72 -20.23 40.82
C ALA A 37 -8.22 -21.44 41.60
N ASN A 38 -7.46 -22.35 40.96
CA ASN A 38 -6.82 -23.50 41.62
C ASN A 38 -5.79 -23.10 42.69
N ARG A 39 -5.32 -21.85 42.69
CA ARG A 39 -4.43 -21.27 43.72
C ARG A 39 -5.18 -20.38 44.72
N GLU A 40 -6.51 -20.47 44.71
CA GLU A 40 -7.44 -19.75 45.58
C GLU A 40 -7.43 -18.22 45.34
N PHE A 41 -7.10 -17.80 44.12
CA PHE A 41 -7.34 -16.41 43.71
C PHE A 41 -8.78 -16.24 43.25
N GLU A 42 -9.45 -15.25 43.83
CA GLU A 42 -10.73 -14.75 43.35
C GLU A 42 -10.50 -13.80 42.17
N LEU A 43 -11.19 -14.07 41.06
CA LEU A 43 -11.16 -13.23 39.86
C LEU A 43 -12.34 -12.27 39.87
N VAL A 44 -12.04 -10.98 39.70
CA VAL A 44 -13.04 -9.93 39.55
C VAL A 44 -12.98 -9.43 38.11
N TYR A 45 -14.09 -9.51 37.39
CA TYR A 45 -14.18 -9.12 35.99
C TYR A 45 -14.69 -7.69 35.88
N ALA A 46 -13.97 -6.86 35.12
CA ALA A 46 -14.33 -5.49 34.85
C ALA A 46 -14.21 -5.18 33.35
N SER A 47 -15.06 -4.30 32.83
CA SER A 47 -14.97 -3.81 31.46
C SER A 47 -15.25 -2.30 31.39
N PRO A 48 -14.86 -1.60 30.32
CA PRO A 48 -15.08 -0.16 30.19
C PRO A 48 -16.51 0.30 30.50
N LYS A 49 -17.51 -0.44 30.00
CA LYS A 49 -18.94 -0.10 30.16
C LYS A 49 -19.62 -0.85 31.30
N GLY A 50 -18.97 -1.87 31.86
CA GLY A 50 -19.62 -2.86 32.72
C GLY A 50 -20.61 -3.73 31.93
N GLY A 51 -21.30 -4.63 32.62
CA GLY A 51 -22.27 -5.54 32.00
C GLY A 51 -21.61 -6.67 31.21
N LYS A 52 -22.22 -7.09 30.10
CA LYS A 52 -21.78 -8.28 29.37
C LYS A 52 -20.52 -8.01 28.55
N ALA A 53 -19.43 -8.69 28.89
CA ALA A 53 -18.24 -8.74 28.04
C ALA A 53 -18.44 -9.75 26.89
N PRO A 54 -18.35 -9.33 25.62
CA PRO A 54 -18.58 -10.21 24.48
C PRO A 54 -17.42 -11.21 24.30
N LEU A 55 -17.77 -12.45 23.98
CA LEU A 55 -16.84 -13.53 23.62
C LEU A 55 -16.57 -13.49 22.11
N ASP A 56 -15.32 -13.69 21.70
CA ASP A 56 -15.00 -13.91 20.29
C ASP A 56 -15.53 -15.28 19.84
N GLU A 57 -16.55 -15.30 18.98
CA GLU A 57 -17.18 -16.54 18.51
C GLU A 57 -16.19 -17.46 17.79
N GLY A 58 -15.17 -16.90 17.12
CA GLY A 58 -14.12 -17.68 16.47
C GLY A 58 -13.26 -18.48 17.45
N SER A 59 -13.22 -18.08 18.72
CA SER A 59 -12.52 -18.80 19.77
C SER A 59 -13.31 -19.99 20.34
N ARG A 60 -14.64 -20.07 20.11
CA ARG A 60 -15.49 -21.16 20.63
C ARG A 60 -15.26 -22.49 19.93
N GLU A 61 -14.97 -22.46 18.63
CA GLU A 61 -14.65 -23.68 17.87
C GLU A 61 -13.31 -24.29 18.33
N ALA A 62 -12.32 -23.44 18.63
CA ALA A 62 -11.06 -23.85 19.23
C ALA A 62 -11.28 -24.37 20.67
N ALA A 63 -12.12 -23.69 21.45
CA ALA A 63 -12.47 -24.07 22.83
C ALA A 63 -13.11 -25.46 22.93
N ALA A 64 -13.90 -25.90 21.94
CA ALA A 64 -14.54 -27.22 21.95
C ALA A 64 -13.54 -28.39 22.00
N LYS A 65 -12.28 -28.15 21.63
CA LYS A 65 -11.19 -29.15 21.62
C LYS A 65 -10.35 -29.15 22.90
N ASN A 66 -10.48 -28.12 23.75
CA ASN A 66 -9.73 -27.99 25.01
C ASN A 66 -10.67 -28.18 26.21
N GLY A 67 -10.46 -29.24 26.99
CA GLY A 67 -11.33 -29.61 28.11
C GLY A 67 -11.40 -28.55 29.22
N ILE A 68 -10.33 -27.78 29.43
CA ILE A 68 -10.29 -26.69 30.41
C ILE A 68 -11.18 -25.55 29.94
N VAL A 69 -11.00 -25.12 28.68
CA VAL A 69 -11.76 -24.01 28.10
C VAL A 69 -13.25 -24.35 28.02
N LYS A 70 -13.58 -25.58 27.63
CA LYS A 70 -14.96 -26.06 27.62
C LYS A 70 -15.60 -25.99 29.01
N ALA A 71 -14.93 -26.53 30.04
CA ALA A 71 -15.45 -26.49 31.40
C ALA A 71 -15.67 -25.05 31.90
N PHE A 72 -14.76 -24.14 31.57
CA PHE A 72 -14.87 -22.71 31.91
C PHE A 72 -16.07 -22.04 31.23
N LEU A 73 -16.32 -22.36 29.96
CA LEU A 73 -17.48 -21.82 29.21
C LEU A 73 -18.82 -22.42 29.68
N ASP A 74 -18.81 -23.64 30.19
CA ASP A 74 -20.00 -24.33 30.72
C ASP A 74 -20.32 -23.94 32.19
N ASP A 75 -19.38 -23.30 32.90
CA ASP A 75 -19.55 -22.86 34.29
C ASP A 75 -20.48 -21.64 34.39
N LYS A 76 -21.71 -21.86 34.89
CA LYS A 76 -22.74 -20.83 34.99
C LYS A 76 -22.37 -19.68 35.92
N GLU A 77 -21.62 -19.92 37.00
CA GLU A 77 -21.26 -18.87 37.95
C GLU A 77 -20.21 -17.94 37.33
N ILE A 78 -19.22 -18.51 36.64
CA ILE A 78 -18.21 -17.75 35.91
C ILE A 78 -18.86 -16.95 34.78
N GLN A 79 -19.73 -17.59 33.97
CA GLN A 79 -20.40 -16.91 32.88
C GLN A 79 -21.34 -15.79 33.38
N ASP A 80 -21.98 -15.95 34.54
CA ASP A 80 -22.78 -14.88 35.15
C ASP A 80 -21.91 -13.68 35.55
N LYS A 81 -20.74 -13.91 36.15
CA LYS A 81 -19.78 -12.84 36.48
C LYS A 81 -19.27 -12.11 35.23
N ILE A 82 -19.05 -12.81 34.12
CA ILE A 82 -18.63 -12.23 32.83
C ILE A 82 -19.79 -11.50 32.13
N ALA A 83 -21.03 -11.96 32.31
CA ALA A 83 -22.23 -11.28 31.82
C ALA A 83 -22.56 -10.00 32.61
N HIS A 84 -22.04 -9.88 33.84
CA HIS A 84 -22.28 -8.77 34.75
C HIS A 84 -20.96 -8.17 35.26
N THR A 85 -20.02 -7.85 34.37
CA THR A 85 -18.75 -7.23 34.79
C THR A 85 -18.98 -5.88 35.44
N HIS A 86 -18.14 -5.54 36.41
CA HIS A 86 -18.06 -4.19 36.97
C HIS A 86 -17.55 -3.18 35.93
N LYS A 87 -17.78 -1.88 36.15
CA LYS A 87 -17.07 -0.84 35.38
C LYS A 87 -15.64 -0.71 35.89
N ILE A 88 -14.69 -0.51 34.98
CA ILE A 88 -13.27 -0.29 35.37
C ILE A 88 -13.13 0.89 36.34
N ALA A 89 -13.89 1.97 36.12
CA ALA A 89 -13.88 3.16 36.97
C ALA A 89 -14.19 2.88 38.46
N GLU A 90 -14.91 1.79 38.78
CA GLU A 90 -15.24 1.41 40.16
C GLU A 90 -14.02 0.99 40.99
N PHE A 91 -12.91 0.61 40.33
CA PHE A 91 -11.70 0.13 41.01
C PHE A 91 -10.56 1.15 41.06
N ILE A 92 -10.72 2.31 40.43
CA ILE A 92 -9.72 3.39 40.49
C ILE A 92 -9.64 3.90 41.94
N GLY A 93 -8.44 3.84 42.54
CA GLY A 93 -8.21 4.13 43.95
C GLY A 93 -8.41 2.95 44.90
N HIS A 94 -8.82 1.79 44.39
CA HIS A 94 -9.03 0.55 45.16
C HIS A 94 -8.06 -0.56 44.77
N GLU A 95 -6.92 -0.23 44.16
CA GLU A 95 -5.96 -1.20 43.65
C GLU A 95 -5.37 -2.06 44.77
N ASP A 96 -5.24 -1.51 45.99
CA ASP A 96 -4.73 -2.20 47.19
C ASP A 96 -5.53 -3.44 47.58
N SER A 97 -6.76 -3.54 47.06
CA SER A 97 -7.66 -4.65 47.26
C SER A 97 -7.33 -5.88 46.38
N PHE A 98 -6.40 -5.73 45.42
CA PHE A 98 -5.96 -6.74 44.45
C PHE A 98 -4.46 -7.03 44.54
N GLN A 99 -4.04 -8.24 44.16
CA GLN A 99 -2.61 -8.62 44.05
C GLN A 99 -2.04 -8.37 42.65
N GLY A 100 -2.90 -8.30 41.63
CA GLY A 100 -2.50 -8.05 40.26
C GLY A 100 -3.67 -7.82 39.33
N LEU A 101 -3.34 -7.47 38.10
CA LEU A 101 -4.27 -7.23 37.00
C LEU A 101 -3.80 -8.00 35.77
N PHE A 102 -4.72 -8.64 35.06
CA PHE A 102 -4.40 -9.13 33.71
C PHE A 102 -5.49 -8.84 32.68
N VAL A 103 -5.05 -8.79 31.43
CA VAL A 103 -5.88 -8.53 30.24
C VAL A 103 -5.77 -9.74 29.30
N PRO A 104 -6.80 -10.60 29.17
CA PRO A 104 -6.86 -11.57 28.09
C PRO A 104 -6.98 -10.84 26.74
N GLY A 105 -6.52 -11.46 25.67
CA GLY A 105 -6.59 -10.89 24.32
C GLY A 105 -7.86 -11.28 23.58
N GLY A 106 -7.74 -11.38 22.25
CA GLY A 106 -8.84 -11.22 21.30
C GLY A 106 -8.94 -9.78 20.80
N HIS A 107 -9.47 -9.59 19.58
CA HIS A 107 -9.51 -8.27 18.94
C HIS A 107 -10.47 -7.29 19.65
N GLY A 108 -11.29 -7.75 20.61
CA GLY A 108 -12.03 -6.84 21.49
C GLY A 108 -11.10 -5.97 22.35
N ALA A 109 -9.89 -6.42 22.68
CA ALA A 109 -8.95 -5.73 23.57
C ALA A 109 -8.57 -4.32 23.11
N TYR A 110 -8.70 -3.99 21.82
CA TYR A 110 -8.48 -2.63 21.30
C TYR A 110 -9.42 -1.57 21.92
N ASP A 111 -10.57 -1.96 22.46
CA ASP A 111 -11.45 -1.05 23.23
C ASP A 111 -10.77 -0.54 24.52
N LEU A 112 -9.80 -1.29 25.06
CA LEU A 112 -9.06 -0.93 26.27
C LEU A 112 -7.89 0.02 26.01
N GLU A 113 -7.34 0.02 24.79
CA GLU A 113 -6.13 0.78 24.43
C GLU A 113 -6.29 2.28 24.64
N HIS A 114 -7.42 2.84 24.19
CA HIS A 114 -7.71 4.28 24.23
C HIS A 114 -8.67 4.65 25.37
N ASN A 115 -9.07 3.69 26.21
CA ASN A 115 -10.00 3.96 27.31
C ASN A 115 -9.27 4.58 28.51
N LYS A 116 -9.74 5.75 28.94
CA LYS A 116 -9.10 6.50 30.04
C LYS A 116 -9.05 5.72 31.35
N ASP A 117 -10.11 4.99 31.69
CA ASP A 117 -10.19 4.23 32.94
C ASP A 117 -9.25 3.03 32.90
N SER A 118 -9.17 2.33 31.75
CA SER A 118 -8.18 1.28 31.50
C SER A 118 -6.75 1.80 31.64
N ILE A 119 -6.44 2.94 31.01
CA ILE A 119 -5.12 3.57 31.10
C ILE A 119 -4.76 3.90 32.55
N THR A 120 -5.68 4.53 33.29
CA THR A 120 -5.46 4.94 34.68
C THR A 120 -5.31 3.74 35.61
N ILE A 121 -6.18 2.73 35.52
CA ILE A 121 -6.10 1.58 36.44
C ILE A 121 -4.81 0.79 36.22
N ILE A 122 -4.37 0.60 34.97
CA ILE A 122 -3.13 -0.11 34.64
C ILE A 122 -1.92 0.66 35.17
N GLN A 123 -1.89 1.99 34.98
CA GLN A 123 -0.86 2.86 35.56
C GLN A 123 -0.80 2.70 37.09
N ASN A 124 -1.94 2.76 37.77
CA ASN A 124 -2.01 2.69 39.23
C ASN A 124 -1.53 1.34 39.78
N PHE A 125 -1.93 0.22 39.16
CA PHE A 125 -1.44 -1.10 39.53
C PHE A 125 0.08 -1.19 39.41
N TRP A 126 0.62 -0.74 38.28
CA TRP A 126 2.06 -0.77 38.02
C TRP A 126 2.85 0.07 39.02
N GLU A 127 2.41 1.31 39.27
CA GLU A 127 3.05 2.25 40.17
C GLU A 127 3.00 1.83 41.66
N LYS A 128 2.06 0.96 42.01
CA LYS A 128 1.99 0.30 43.34
C LYS A 128 2.83 -0.98 43.43
N GLY A 129 3.59 -1.31 42.38
CA GLY A 129 4.44 -2.51 42.33
C GLY A 129 3.65 -3.82 42.22
N LYS A 130 2.39 -3.77 41.74
CA LYS A 130 1.56 -4.96 41.53
C LYS A 130 1.90 -5.62 40.20
N VAL A 131 1.51 -6.89 40.06
CA VAL A 131 1.67 -7.62 38.80
C VAL A 131 0.66 -7.10 37.79
N VAL A 132 1.14 -6.76 36.58
CA VAL A 132 0.34 -6.37 35.42
C VAL A 132 0.74 -7.27 34.26
N GLY A 133 -0.22 -7.98 33.66
CA GLY A 133 0.03 -8.92 32.56
C GLY A 133 -0.99 -8.78 31.44
N GLY A 134 -0.57 -9.08 30.21
CA GLY A 134 -1.45 -9.15 29.04
C GLY A 134 -1.09 -10.39 28.22
N ILE A 135 -2.08 -10.99 27.59
CA ILE A 135 -1.92 -12.18 26.73
C ILE A 135 -2.34 -11.80 25.32
N CYS A 136 -1.57 -12.19 24.29
CA CYS A 136 -1.93 -11.98 22.88
C CYS A 136 -2.24 -10.49 22.59
N HIS A 137 -3.43 -10.16 22.08
CA HIS A 137 -3.89 -8.77 21.89
C HIS A 137 -4.10 -8.00 23.20
N GLY A 138 -4.21 -8.65 24.35
CA GLY A 138 -4.41 -7.99 25.64
C GLY A 138 -3.30 -6.99 25.99
N VAL A 139 -2.11 -7.15 25.40
CA VAL A 139 -0.99 -6.20 25.58
C VAL A 139 -1.24 -4.83 24.93
N VAL A 140 -2.19 -4.71 23.98
CA VAL A 140 -2.53 -3.42 23.37
C VAL A 140 -3.06 -2.42 24.40
N ALA A 141 -3.66 -2.91 25.49
CA ALA A 141 -4.11 -2.10 26.62
C ALA A 141 -2.96 -1.31 27.29
N PHE A 142 -1.69 -1.68 27.04
CA PHE A 142 -0.52 -1.01 27.60
C PHE A 142 0.05 0.10 26.72
N ASN A 143 -0.43 0.25 25.48
CA ASN A 143 0.20 1.11 24.48
C ASN A 143 0.18 2.60 24.90
N GLU A 144 -0.96 3.08 25.40
CA GLU A 144 -1.10 4.49 25.83
C GLU A 144 -0.76 4.74 27.30
N VAL A 145 -0.43 3.69 28.06
CA VAL A 145 -0.12 3.83 29.48
C VAL A 145 1.25 4.49 29.64
N LYS A 146 1.29 5.59 30.39
CA LYS A 146 2.52 6.31 30.74
C LYS A 146 2.77 6.23 32.24
N LEU A 147 4.02 6.32 32.67
CA LEU A 147 4.38 6.41 34.08
C LEU A 147 3.95 7.76 34.67
N LYS A 148 4.08 7.93 35.99
CA LYS A 148 3.68 9.19 36.68
C LYS A 148 4.32 10.47 36.14
N ASP A 149 5.44 10.37 35.43
CA ASP A 149 6.08 11.51 34.76
C ASP A 149 5.28 12.03 33.55
N GLY A 150 4.21 11.34 33.15
CA GLY A 150 3.30 11.71 32.06
C GLY A 150 3.92 11.60 30.66
N THR A 151 5.16 11.14 30.53
CA THR A 151 5.92 11.15 29.27
C THR A 151 6.53 9.81 28.93
N THR A 152 6.95 9.02 29.92
CA THR A 152 7.57 7.71 29.72
C THR A 152 6.51 6.64 29.50
N PRO A 153 6.45 5.98 28.32
CA PRO A 153 5.56 4.84 28.12
C PRO A 153 5.89 3.70 29.08
N LEU A 154 4.86 3.03 29.61
CA LEU A 154 4.97 1.90 30.52
C LEU A 154 5.92 0.83 30.00
N VAL A 155 5.85 0.53 28.71
CA VAL A 155 6.62 -0.53 28.06
C VAL A 155 8.03 -0.10 27.60
N LYS A 156 8.43 1.16 27.81
CA LYS A 156 9.73 1.67 27.35
C LYS A 156 10.89 0.87 27.94
N GLY A 157 11.73 0.32 27.05
CA GLY A 157 12.91 -0.48 27.43
C GLY A 157 12.60 -1.87 28.01
N LYS A 158 11.34 -2.32 27.94
CA LYS A 158 10.92 -3.64 28.42
C LYS A 158 10.81 -4.63 27.27
N LYS A 159 11.04 -5.91 27.57
CA LYS A 159 10.68 -7.01 26.66
C LYS A 159 9.21 -7.33 26.87
N VAL A 160 8.41 -7.17 25.83
CA VAL A 160 6.97 -7.47 25.82
C VAL A 160 6.72 -8.51 24.73
N THR A 161 5.89 -9.50 25.02
CA THR A 161 5.41 -10.48 24.05
C THR A 161 3.92 -10.28 23.90
N GLY A 162 3.45 -10.21 22.66
CA GLY A 162 2.03 -10.07 22.31
C GLY A 162 1.78 -10.69 20.94
N PHE A 163 0.55 -10.54 20.45
CA PHE A 163 0.23 -10.97 19.09
C PHE A 163 1.03 -10.15 18.07
N SER A 164 1.70 -10.82 17.14
CA SER A 164 2.64 -10.21 16.21
C SER A 164 2.00 -9.77 14.91
N ASP A 165 2.63 -8.83 14.20
CA ASP A 165 2.23 -8.41 12.84
C ASP A 165 2.17 -9.61 11.87
N ALA A 166 3.04 -10.61 12.06
CA ALA A 166 3.02 -11.83 11.25
C ALA A 166 1.76 -12.67 11.52
N GLU A 167 1.32 -12.75 12.78
CA GLU A 167 0.08 -13.43 13.13
C GLU A 167 -1.16 -12.64 12.67
N GLU A 168 -1.11 -11.30 12.72
CA GLU A 168 -2.13 -10.42 12.11
C GLU A 168 -2.27 -10.64 10.60
N GLU A 169 -1.14 -10.80 9.90
CA GLU A 169 -1.15 -11.09 8.46
C GLU A 169 -1.76 -12.46 8.18
N LEU A 170 -1.48 -13.47 9.01
CA LEU A 170 -2.08 -14.81 8.89
C LEU A 170 -3.60 -14.82 9.09
N VAL A 171 -4.14 -13.93 9.94
CA VAL A 171 -5.61 -13.80 10.11
C VAL A 171 -6.25 -12.88 9.06
N GLY A 172 -5.44 -12.24 8.21
CA GLY A 172 -5.88 -11.49 7.03
C GLY A 172 -6.59 -10.17 7.34
N LEU A 173 -6.24 -9.52 8.45
CA LEU A 173 -6.83 -8.24 8.89
C LEU A 173 -5.87 -7.04 8.75
N THR A 174 -4.70 -7.22 8.12
CA THR A 174 -3.67 -6.17 7.95
C THR A 174 -3.90 -5.28 6.74
N LYS A 175 -4.62 -5.76 5.71
CA LYS A 175 -4.88 -5.05 4.46
C LYS A 175 -6.32 -5.29 4.04
N ASP A 176 -7.07 -4.22 3.82
CA ASP A 176 -8.48 -4.32 3.45
C ASP A 176 -8.94 -3.12 2.61
N VAL A 177 -10.06 -3.33 1.94
CA VAL A 177 -10.83 -2.29 1.28
C VAL A 177 -12.29 -2.41 1.71
N THR A 178 -12.92 -1.25 1.92
CA THR A 178 -14.37 -1.14 2.07
C THR A 178 -14.91 -0.30 0.91
N MET A 179 -15.95 -0.79 0.25
CA MET A 179 -16.59 -0.10 -0.87
C MET A 179 -18.11 -0.04 -0.74
N ILE A 180 -18.73 0.89 -1.46
CA ILE A 180 -20.17 0.97 -1.66
C ILE A 180 -20.50 0.57 -3.11
N THR A 181 -21.39 -0.41 -3.28
CA THR A 181 -21.88 -0.89 -4.58
C THR A 181 -22.97 0.02 -5.17
N ALA A 182 -23.40 -0.26 -6.42
CA ALA A 182 -24.45 0.53 -7.07
C ALA A 182 -25.80 0.42 -6.35
N SER A 183 -26.03 -0.67 -5.61
CA SER A 183 -27.21 -0.86 -4.77
C SER A 183 -27.14 -0.12 -3.43
N GLY A 184 -26.04 0.59 -3.13
CA GLY A 184 -25.81 1.27 -1.86
C GLY A 184 -25.33 0.36 -0.73
N ASN A 185 -25.03 -0.91 -1.01
CA ASN A 185 -24.54 -1.85 -0.01
C ASN A 185 -23.05 -1.63 0.25
N GLN A 186 -22.67 -1.67 1.53
CA GLN A 186 -21.26 -1.64 1.93
C GLN A 186 -20.68 -3.06 1.88
N ILE A 187 -19.56 -3.24 1.18
CA ILE A 187 -18.80 -4.49 1.14
C ILE A 187 -17.43 -4.27 1.76
N TYR A 188 -17.09 -5.15 2.70
CA TYR A 188 -15.73 -5.30 3.22
C TYR A 188 -15.02 -6.43 2.45
N ALA A 189 -13.77 -6.21 2.05
CA ALA A 189 -12.95 -7.22 1.41
C ALA A 189 -11.49 -7.13 1.88
N SER A 190 -10.87 -8.29 2.12
CA SER A 190 -9.46 -8.47 2.47
C SER A 190 -8.91 -9.68 1.70
N GLU A 191 -7.64 -10.04 1.93
CA GLU A 191 -7.07 -11.25 1.31
C GLU A 191 -7.83 -12.54 1.70
N THR A 192 -8.47 -12.57 2.86
CA THR A 192 -9.17 -13.75 3.41
C THR A 192 -10.70 -13.65 3.39
N VAL A 193 -11.26 -12.44 3.27
CA VAL A 193 -12.72 -12.21 3.23
C VAL A 193 -13.07 -11.55 1.90
N ASN A 194 -13.99 -12.14 1.12
CA ASN A 194 -14.33 -11.64 -0.23
C ASN A 194 -13.07 -11.42 -1.09
N SER A 195 -12.14 -12.37 -1.07
CA SER A 195 -10.79 -12.26 -1.67
C SER A 195 -10.83 -11.87 -3.16
N ASP A 196 -11.78 -12.42 -3.91
CA ASP A 196 -12.00 -12.06 -5.31
C ASP A 196 -12.35 -10.57 -5.47
N ILE A 197 -13.25 -10.05 -4.63
CA ILE A 197 -13.58 -8.62 -4.58
C ILE A 197 -12.36 -7.80 -4.19
N TYR A 198 -11.59 -8.22 -3.19
CA TYR A 198 -10.37 -7.52 -2.76
C TYR A 198 -9.38 -7.37 -3.92
N HIS A 199 -9.03 -8.47 -4.60
CA HIS A 199 -8.07 -8.45 -5.70
C HIS A 199 -8.58 -7.73 -6.96
N ALA A 200 -9.89 -7.67 -7.17
CA ALA A 200 -10.50 -6.90 -8.26
C ALA A 200 -10.57 -5.39 -7.93
N ALA A 201 -10.92 -5.05 -6.69
CA ALA A 201 -11.15 -3.67 -6.24
C ALA A 201 -9.91 -2.78 -6.33
N ILE A 202 -8.73 -3.32 -5.99
CA ILE A 202 -7.47 -2.58 -5.92
C ILE A 202 -7.12 -1.91 -7.26
N CYS A 203 -7.49 -2.54 -8.38
CA CYS A 203 -7.38 -1.95 -9.71
C CYS A 203 -8.71 -2.05 -10.46
N SER A 204 -9.74 -1.40 -9.92
CA SER A 204 -11.10 -1.43 -10.50
C SER A 204 -11.41 -0.27 -11.43
N MET A 205 -10.59 0.79 -11.44
CA MET A 205 -10.88 2.06 -12.13
C MET A 205 -12.23 2.70 -11.73
N GLY A 206 -12.76 2.33 -10.56
CA GLY A 206 -14.08 2.74 -10.09
C GLY A 206 -15.26 1.92 -10.65
N ALA A 207 -15.00 0.92 -11.49
CA ALA A 207 -16.06 0.14 -12.16
C ALA A 207 -16.86 -0.78 -11.21
N LEU A 208 -16.31 -1.14 -10.05
CA LEU A 208 -16.96 -2.05 -9.08
C LEU A 208 -17.75 -1.33 -7.99
N GLY A 209 -17.53 -0.02 -7.83
CA GLY A 209 -18.08 0.75 -6.72
C GLY A 209 -17.15 1.86 -6.24
N ILE A 210 -17.60 2.54 -5.19
CA ILE A 210 -16.86 3.64 -4.55
C ILE A 210 -16.11 3.08 -3.35
N ILE A 211 -14.79 3.07 -3.40
CA ILE A 211 -13.97 2.72 -2.23
C ILE A 211 -14.06 3.86 -1.21
N THR A 212 -14.59 3.55 -0.02
CA THR A 212 -14.77 4.53 1.07
C THR A 212 -13.70 4.40 2.14
N ARG A 213 -13.03 3.26 2.24
CA ARG A 213 -11.91 3.05 3.17
C ARG A 213 -10.91 2.04 2.61
N VAL A 214 -9.65 2.27 2.94
CA VAL A 214 -8.52 1.37 2.65
C VAL A 214 -7.65 1.30 3.88
N THR A 215 -7.21 0.10 4.24
CA THR A 215 -6.14 -0.13 5.21
C THR A 215 -4.89 -0.56 4.45
N LEU A 216 -3.80 0.18 4.65
CA LEU A 216 -2.51 -0.06 4.00
C LEU A 216 -1.50 -0.56 5.03
N GLN A 217 -0.74 -1.58 4.66
CA GLN A 217 0.45 -1.96 5.43
C GLN A 217 1.50 -0.86 5.31
N CYS A 218 1.79 -0.20 6.43
CA CYS A 218 2.90 0.75 6.52
C CYS A 218 4.17 0.03 6.98
N GLU A 219 5.32 0.63 6.64
CA GLU A 219 6.62 0.19 7.14
C GLU A 219 7.30 1.32 7.92
N PRO A 220 8.31 1.02 8.77
CA PRO A 220 9.04 2.05 9.51
C PRO A 220 9.63 3.10 8.56
N ALA A 221 9.48 4.38 8.92
CA ALA A 221 10.00 5.47 8.10
C ALA A 221 11.52 5.32 7.87
N PHE A 222 11.95 5.38 6.61
CA PHE A 222 13.34 5.16 6.22
C PHE A 222 13.85 6.27 5.28
N ARG A 223 15.18 6.33 5.15
CA ARG A 223 15.88 7.21 4.20
C ARG A 223 16.38 6.40 3.03
N LEU A 224 16.50 7.05 1.88
CA LEU A 224 17.08 6.51 0.67
C LEU A 224 18.34 7.28 0.32
N GLU A 225 19.41 6.55 0.03
CA GLU A 225 20.56 7.05 -0.71
C GLU A 225 20.31 6.78 -2.19
N SER A 226 20.10 7.85 -2.95
CA SER A 226 19.87 7.81 -4.38
C SER A 226 21.08 8.32 -5.16
N VAL A 227 21.40 7.62 -6.24
CA VAL A 227 22.48 7.93 -7.17
C VAL A 227 21.89 7.99 -8.57
N GLN A 228 22.13 9.11 -9.25
CA GLN A 228 21.75 9.35 -10.62
C GLN A 228 23.01 9.55 -11.45
N GLU A 229 23.26 8.71 -12.46
CA GLU A 229 24.51 8.74 -13.24
C GLU A 229 24.32 8.50 -14.75
N PRO A 230 25.03 9.27 -15.60
CA PRO A 230 24.89 9.16 -17.05
C PRO A 230 25.53 7.86 -17.55
N GLY A 231 24.83 7.17 -18.44
CA GLY A 231 25.28 5.96 -19.12
C GLY A 231 24.94 5.99 -20.62
N LYS A 232 25.23 4.88 -21.30
CA LYS A 232 24.92 4.69 -22.72
C LYS A 232 23.80 3.69 -22.93
N LEU A 233 22.93 3.95 -23.90
CA LEU A 233 21.83 3.02 -24.22
C LEU A 233 22.40 1.66 -24.64
N SER A 234 23.41 1.65 -25.50
CA SER A 234 24.10 0.42 -25.94
C SER A 234 24.55 -0.47 -24.77
N ASP A 235 25.10 0.15 -23.72
CA ASP A 235 25.61 -0.58 -22.55
C ASP A 235 24.46 -1.10 -21.68
N VAL A 236 23.40 -0.30 -21.54
CA VAL A 236 22.19 -0.66 -20.80
C VAL A 236 21.46 -1.83 -21.45
N LEU A 237 21.33 -1.82 -22.78
CA LEU A 237 20.65 -2.88 -23.53
C LEU A 237 21.30 -4.25 -23.33
N GLY A 238 22.64 -4.29 -23.26
CA GLY A 238 23.40 -5.52 -23.04
C GLY A 238 23.47 -6.00 -21.59
N LYS A 239 23.10 -5.16 -20.62
CA LYS A 239 23.23 -5.42 -19.18
C LYS A 239 21.93 -5.18 -18.40
N MET A 240 20.79 -5.31 -19.06
CA MET A 240 19.48 -4.95 -18.48
C MET A 240 19.21 -5.70 -17.17
N ASP A 241 19.49 -6.99 -17.11
CA ASP A 241 19.25 -7.80 -15.90
C ASP A 241 20.15 -7.38 -14.73
N GLU A 242 21.44 -7.11 -14.99
CA GLU A 242 22.37 -6.57 -13.98
C GLU A 242 21.89 -5.22 -13.45
N ILE A 243 21.39 -4.36 -14.34
CA ILE A 243 20.89 -3.03 -13.99
C ILE A 243 19.64 -3.14 -13.12
N ILE A 244 18.67 -3.98 -13.49
CA ILE A 244 17.43 -4.19 -12.72
C ILE A 244 17.75 -4.63 -11.28
N HIS A 245 18.76 -5.48 -11.09
CA HIS A 245 19.14 -6.03 -9.78
C HIS A 245 20.20 -5.22 -9.03
N SER A 246 20.68 -4.10 -9.59
CA SER A 246 21.77 -3.31 -9.01
C SER A 246 21.39 -2.46 -7.79
N ALA A 247 20.09 -2.31 -7.49
CA ALA A 247 19.58 -1.57 -6.33
C ALA A 247 18.15 -2.01 -5.98
N GLU A 248 17.67 -1.67 -4.78
CA GLU A 248 16.27 -1.87 -4.35
C GLU A 248 15.28 -1.16 -5.29
N HIS A 249 15.66 0.03 -5.79
CA HIS A 249 14.87 0.81 -6.73
C HIS A 249 15.73 1.26 -7.90
N VAL A 250 15.26 0.98 -9.12
CA VAL A 250 15.96 1.33 -10.36
C VAL A 250 14.99 2.04 -11.32
N ARG A 251 15.45 3.14 -11.93
CA ARG A 251 14.72 3.88 -12.98
C ARG A 251 15.70 4.28 -14.07
N LEU A 252 15.24 4.31 -15.31
CA LEU A 252 16.03 4.79 -16.45
C LEU A 252 15.26 5.89 -17.17
N TRP A 253 15.98 6.89 -17.67
CA TRP A 253 15.44 7.84 -18.65
C TRP A 253 16.33 7.82 -19.89
N TRP A 254 15.81 7.28 -20.98
CA TRP A 254 16.51 7.31 -22.27
C TRP A 254 16.18 8.60 -23.02
N TYR A 255 17.20 9.24 -23.59
CA TYR A 255 17.06 10.48 -24.35
C TYR A 255 17.14 10.19 -25.86
N PRO A 256 16.01 10.24 -26.60
CA PRO A 256 15.98 9.94 -28.03
C PRO A 256 16.96 10.80 -28.84
N TYR A 257 17.38 10.28 -30.00
CA TYR A 257 18.43 10.83 -30.89
C TYR A 257 19.82 10.89 -30.28
N THR A 258 19.98 10.32 -29.08
CA THR A 258 21.26 10.23 -28.39
C THR A 258 21.45 8.79 -27.92
N ASN A 259 22.70 8.34 -27.86
CA ASN A 259 23.05 7.11 -27.16
C ASN A 259 23.16 7.36 -25.63
N ASN A 260 22.41 8.29 -25.05
CA ASN A 260 22.51 8.62 -23.63
C ASN A 260 21.29 8.13 -22.84
N VAL A 261 21.56 7.54 -21.68
CA VAL A 261 20.56 7.12 -20.70
C VAL A 261 20.95 7.68 -19.34
N MET A 262 19.97 8.14 -18.59
CA MET A 262 20.12 8.47 -17.19
C MET A 262 19.76 7.24 -16.35
N ILE A 263 20.69 6.73 -15.55
CA ILE A 263 20.45 5.59 -14.67
C ILE A 263 20.29 6.10 -13.25
N TRP A 264 19.18 5.78 -12.60
CA TRP A 264 18.92 6.12 -11.21
C TRP A 264 18.73 4.88 -10.37
N ARG A 265 19.41 4.88 -9.23
CA ARG A 265 19.41 3.81 -8.23
C ARG A 265 19.11 4.40 -6.88
N ALA A 266 18.34 3.71 -6.06
CA ALA A 266 18.20 4.07 -4.66
C ALA A 266 18.12 2.84 -3.76
N ASN A 267 18.81 2.92 -2.62
CA ASN A 267 18.82 1.90 -1.58
C ASN A 267 18.53 2.53 -0.22
N ARG A 268 17.98 1.76 0.71
CA ARG A 268 17.78 2.17 2.10
C ARG A 268 19.11 2.51 2.75
N THR A 269 19.10 3.53 3.59
CA THR A 269 20.30 3.98 4.29
C THR A 269 19.99 4.51 5.68
N THR A 270 20.96 4.38 6.59
CA THR A 270 20.96 5.02 7.91
C THR A 270 21.76 6.32 7.93
N LYS A 271 22.40 6.68 6.82
CA LYS A 271 23.18 7.91 6.70
C LYS A 271 22.33 9.16 6.98
N ALA A 272 23.00 10.22 7.38
CA ALA A 272 22.36 11.52 7.59
C ALA A 272 21.85 12.09 6.26
N ILE A 273 20.81 12.94 6.33
CA ILE A 273 20.27 13.62 5.16
C ILE A 273 21.36 14.47 4.52
N GLN A 274 21.52 14.34 3.21
CA GLN A 274 22.49 15.06 2.42
C GLN A 274 21.85 15.43 1.09
N GLN A 275 21.63 16.73 0.89
CA GLN A 275 21.11 17.24 -0.38
C GLN A 275 22.25 17.64 -1.31
N PRO A 276 22.08 17.47 -2.63
CA PRO A 276 23.03 18.02 -3.58
C PRO A 276 23.05 19.54 -3.48
N ALA A 277 24.21 20.14 -3.75
CA ALA A 277 24.35 21.60 -3.78
C ALA A 277 23.38 22.20 -4.82
N PRO A 278 22.71 23.33 -4.52
CA PRO A 278 21.82 23.97 -5.47
C PRO A 278 22.56 24.30 -6.78
N SER A 279 21.99 23.92 -7.92
CA SER A 279 22.53 24.30 -9.23
C SER A 279 21.52 25.17 -9.97
N TRP A 280 21.98 26.27 -10.56
CA TRP A 280 21.12 27.11 -11.39
C TRP A 280 20.55 26.32 -12.59
N ARG A 281 21.29 25.33 -13.10
CA ARG A 281 20.88 24.43 -14.20
C ARG A 281 19.76 23.48 -13.79
N SER A 282 19.69 23.13 -12.51
CA SER A 282 18.62 22.31 -11.92
C SER A 282 17.60 23.17 -11.18
N SER A 283 17.63 24.50 -11.37
CA SER A 283 16.62 25.37 -10.78
C SER A 283 15.28 25.11 -11.46
N HIS A 284 14.21 25.16 -10.68
CA HIS A 284 12.85 25.02 -11.19
C HIS A 284 12.59 26.07 -12.29
N TRP A 285 13.10 27.30 -12.15
CA TRP A 285 12.95 28.35 -13.15
C TRP A 285 13.52 27.96 -14.53
N PHE A 286 14.75 27.43 -14.59
CA PHE A 286 15.37 27.02 -15.84
C PHE A 286 14.67 25.79 -16.44
N SER A 287 14.46 24.76 -15.62
CA SER A 287 13.86 23.49 -16.05
C SER A 287 12.41 23.66 -16.51
N PHE A 288 11.69 24.64 -15.95
CA PHE A 288 10.34 24.96 -16.32
C PHE A 288 10.30 25.95 -17.49
N HIS A 289 10.72 27.21 -17.30
CA HIS A 289 10.45 28.27 -18.27
C HIS A 289 11.33 28.22 -19.51
N VAL A 290 12.63 27.96 -19.36
CA VAL A 290 13.56 27.93 -20.51
C VAL A 290 13.27 26.72 -21.38
N TYR A 291 13.12 25.54 -20.77
CA TYR A 291 12.78 24.33 -21.51
C TYR A 291 11.41 24.45 -22.18
N GLN A 292 10.40 25.02 -21.51
CA GLN A 292 9.09 25.27 -22.09
C GLN A 292 9.16 26.19 -23.32
N ALA A 293 9.95 27.28 -23.26
CA ALA A 293 10.15 28.18 -24.39
C ALA A 293 10.89 27.50 -25.55
N MET A 294 11.94 26.73 -25.27
CA MET A 294 12.67 25.96 -26.30
C MET A 294 11.74 24.96 -27.00
N LEU A 295 10.95 24.20 -26.24
CA LEU A 295 9.95 23.28 -26.80
C LEU A 295 8.91 24.01 -27.64
N TYR A 296 8.48 25.21 -27.23
CA TYR A 296 7.55 26.02 -28.02
C TYR A 296 8.12 26.37 -29.38
N VAL A 297 9.40 26.78 -29.46
CA VAL A 297 10.10 27.06 -30.72
C VAL A 297 10.16 25.81 -31.61
N THR A 298 10.43 24.63 -31.03
CA THR A 298 10.48 23.38 -31.82
C THR A 298 9.16 23.00 -32.49
N ARG A 299 8.02 23.58 -32.07
CA ARG A 299 6.75 23.39 -32.78
C ARG A 299 6.75 23.99 -34.18
N PHE A 300 7.49 25.07 -34.39
CA PHE A 300 7.61 25.74 -35.69
C PHE A 300 8.78 25.17 -36.50
N VAL A 301 9.82 24.66 -35.82
CA VAL A 301 11.00 24.06 -36.47
C VAL A 301 11.32 22.69 -35.84
N PRO A 302 10.57 21.63 -36.21
CA PRO A 302 10.72 20.31 -35.57
C PRO A 302 12.08 19.63 -35.79
N SER A 303 12.87 20.08 -36.78
CA SER A 303 14.23 19.61 -37.00
C SER A 303 15.21 20.00 -35.88
N LEU A 304 14.85 20.95 -35.01
CA LEU A 304 15.64 21.33 -33.84
C LEU A 304 15.52 20.36 -32.66
N ILE A 305 14.55 19.44 -32.69
CA ILE A 305 14.26 18.54 -31.57
C ILE A 305 15.47 17.64 -31.19
N PRO A 306 16.21 17.03 -32.14
CA PRO A 306 17.42 16.28 -31.80
C PRO A 306 18.46 17.13 -31.08
N ALA A 307 18.75 18.34 -31.59
CA ALA A 307 19.70 19.26 -30.96
C ALA A 307 19.25 19.66 -29.55
N LEU A 308 17.95 19.90 -29.36
CA LEU A 308 17.37 20.17 -28.05
C LEU A 308 17.53 18.97 -27.09
N SER A 309 17.33 17.74 -27.57
CA SER A 309 17.52 16.52 -26.77
C SER A 309 18.97 16.42 -26.25
N HIS A 310 19.95 16.61 -27.13
CA HIS A 310 21.37 16.66 -26.76
C HIS A 310 21.68 17.76 -25.74
N PHE A 311 21.16 18.97 -25.99
CA PHE A 311 21.35 20.12 -25.09
C PHE A 311 20.74 19.86 -23.71
N MET A 312 19.51 19.34 -23.64
CA MET A 312 18.82 19.08 -22.37
C MET A 312 19.53 18.00 -21.57
N PHE A 313 19.97 16.92 -22.21
CA PHE A 313 20.79 15.91 -21.53
C PHE A 313 22.08 16.53 -20.98
N TRP A 314 22.82 17.28 -21.80
CA TRP A 314 24.05 17.93 -21.35
C TRP A 314 23.82 18.92 -20.20
N ALA A 315 22.76 19.73 -20.28
CA ALA A 315 22.47 20.78 -19.33
C ALA A 315 22.04 20.23 -17.96
N THR A 316 21.25 19.14 -17.95
CA THR A 316 20.56 18.67 -16.74
C THR A 316 21.01 17.30 -16.22
N GLN A 317 21.58 16.45 -17.07
CA GLN A 317 21.84 15.03 -16.75
C GLN A 317 23.29 14.58 -16.94
N SER A 318 24.19 15.46 -17.41
CA SER A 318 25.58 15.09 -17.73
C SER A 318 26.47 14.77 -16.52
N LYS A 319 25.98 14.99 -15.30
CA LYS A 319 26.76 14.80 -14.06
C LYS A 319 26.10 13.78 -13.17
N LYS A 320 26.95 13.03 -12.46
CA LYS A 320 26.51 12.19 -11.35
C LYS A 320 25.94 13.08 -10.23
N ILE A 321 24.77 12.72 -9.73
CA ILE A 321 24.10 13.37 -8.60
C ILE A 321 23.85 12.32 -7.54
N GLU A 322 24.25 12.63 -6.31
CA GLU A 322 23.97 11.80 -5.13
C GLU A 322 23.12 12.61 -4.15
N ARG A 323 22.13 11.94 -3.56
CA ARG A 323 21.18 12.55 -2.63
C ARG A 323 20.74 11.53 -1.59
N ILE A 324 20.75 11.93 -0.32
CA ILE A 324 20.18 11.19 0.80
C ILE A 324 19.03 12.00 1.39
N ASP A 325 17.83 11.44 1.36
CA ASP A 325 16.63 12.08 1.92
C ASP A 325 15.64 11.03 2.42
N THR A 326 14.53 11.48 3.01
CA THR A 326 13.41 10.59 3.35
C THR A 326 12.85 9.93 2.09
N SER A 327 12.35 8.69 2.23
CA SER A 327 11.77 7.93 1.10
C SER A 327 10.75 8.74 0.30
N VAL A 328 9.83 9.43 0.99
CA VAL A 328 8.80 10.30 0.39
C VAL A 328 9.40 11.38 -0.52
N LYS A 329 10.44 12.08 -0.05
CA LYS A 329 11.07 13.18 -0.81
C LYS A 329 11.96 12.69 -1.95
N THR A 330 12.49 11.47 -1.84
CA THR A 330 13.32 10.84 -2.87
C THR A 330 12.48 10.27 -4.01
N PHE A 331 11.28 9.73 -3.73
CA PHE A 331 10.41 9.15 -4.76
C PHE A 331 9.63 10.18 -5.58
N ASN A 332 9.28 11.32 -4.98
CA ASN A 332 8.50 12.36 -5.63
C ASN A 332 9.33 13.13 -6.68
N ILE A 333 8.72 13.38 -7.84
CA ILE A 333 9.31 14.13 -8.95
C ILE A 333 8.36 15.24 -9.40
N ASP A 334 8.93 16.35 -9.88
CA ASP A 334 8.18 17.44 -10.48
C ASP A 334 7.76 17.05 -11.91
N CYS A 335 6.46 17.14 -12.21
CA CYS A 335 5.91 16.86 -13.54
C CYS A 335 6.02 18.06 -14.50
N LEU A 336 6.65 19.16 -14.09
CA LEU A 336 6.80 20.39 -14.84
C LEU A 336 5.44 20.91 -15.36
N PHE A 337 5.26 21.03 -16.67
CA PHE A 337 4.08 21.61 -17.33
C PHE A 337 3.24 20.55 -18.06
N PRO A 338 1.99 20.84 -18.48
CA PRO A 338 1.04 19.85 -19.01
C PRO A 338 1.60 18.98 -20.14
N GLN A 339 1.16 17.72 -20.20
CA GLN A 339 1.74 16.69 -21.08
C GLN A 339 0.65 15.79 -21.67
N TYR A 340 0.90 15.26 -22.87
CA TYR A 340 0.27 14.01 -23.32
C TYR A 340 1.14 12.84 -22.90
N THR A 341 0.54 11.77 -22.36
CA THR A 341 1.28 10.60 -21.87
C THR A 341 0.61 9.29 -22.26
N THR A 342 1.42 8.32 -22.68
CA THR A 342 1.07 6.89 -22.80
C THR A 342 2.12 6.12 -22.04
N GLU A 343 1.73 4.98 -21.51
CA GLU A 343 2.64 4.08 -20.83
C GLU A 343 2.13 2.66 -20.98
N TRP A 344 3.07 1.74 -21.18
CA TRP A 344 2.77 0.33 -21.37
C TRP A 344 3.71 -0.51 -20.52
N ALA A 345 3.17 -1.59 -20.00
CA ALA A 345 3.83 -2.58 -19.18
C ALA A 345 4.13 -3.83 -19.99
N ILE A 346 5.38 -4.26 -20.03
CA ILE A 346 5.82 -5.51 -20.68
C ILE A 346 6.58 -6.38 -19.68
N PRO A 347 6.74 -7.69 -19.91
CA PRO A 347 7.69 -8.49 -19.15
C PRO A 347 9.08 -7.83 -19.17
N TRP A 348 9.69 -7.63 -18.00
CA TRP A 348 10.96 -6.90 -17.91
C TRP A 348 12.14 -7.55 -18.67
N SER A 349 12.01 -8.82 -19.06
CA SER A 349 12.98 -9.54 -19.89
C SER A 349 12.97 -9.08 -21.35
N LYS A 350 11.89 -8.38 -21.76
CA LYS A 350 11.72 -7.83 -23.11
C LYS A 350 12.04 -6.34 -23.19
N THR A 351 12.58 -5.75 -22.12
CA THR A 351 12.87 -4.30 -22.08
C THR A 351 13.86 -3.89 -23.16
N SER A 352 14.94 -4.64 -23.36
CA SER A 352 15.92 -4.32 -24.40
C SER A 352 15.31 -4.36 -25.80
N ASP A 353 14.50 -5.39 -26.10
CA ASP A 353 13.81 -5.52 -27.39
C ASP A 353 12.86 -4.34 -27.66
N ALA A 354 12.11 -3.92 -26.63
CA ALA A 354 11.20 -2.77 -26.73
C ALA A 354 11.95 -1.46 -27.03
N LEU A 355 13.06 -1.22 -26.32
CA LEU A 355 13.86 -0.02 -26.49
C LEU A 355 14.54 0.01 -27.87
N MET A 356 15.09 -1.11 -28.34
CA MET A 356 15.67 -1.21 -29.68
C MET A 356 14.62 -1.00 -30.78
N ALA A 357 13.44 -1.60 -30.65
CA ALA A 357 12.35 -1.42 -31.61
C ALA A 357 11.85 0.03 -31.63
N LEU A 358 11.77 0.67 -30.46
CA LEU A 358 11.36 2.07 -30.34
C LEU A 358 12.41 3.04 -30.90
N GLU A 359 13.70 2.81 -30.63
CA GLU A 359 14.81 3.55 -31.24
C GLU A 359 14.74 3.47 -32.75
N HIS A 360 14.65 2.25 -33.30
CA HIS A 360 14.51 2.06 -34.74
C HIS A 360 13.28 2.80 -35.31
N TYR A 361 12.14 2.76 -34.62
CA TYR A 361 10.92 3.45 -35.05
C TYR A 361 11.05 4.99 -35.06
N ILE A 362 11.74 5.57 -34.07
CA ILE A 362 11.99 7.02 -33.97
C ILE A 362 13.05 7.48 -34.99
N GLU A 363 14.04 6.63 -35.25
CA GLU A 363 15.21 6.96 -36.07
C GLU A 363 15.06 6.64 -37.56
N ARG A 364 14.04 5.86 -37.96
CA ARG A 364 13.79 5.50 -39.37
C ARG A 364 13.90 6.69 -40.34
N ASP A 365 14.63 6.48 -41.43
CA ASP A 365 15.09 7.51 -42.37
C ASP A 365 14.03 7.90 -43.44
N GLN A 366 14.25 9.06 -44.07
CA GLN A 366 13.34 9.93 -44.84
C GLN A 366 12.75 9.39 -46.15
N GLY A 367 12.77 8.09 -46.40
CA GLY A 367 12.27 7.50 -47.66
C GLY A 367 10.78 7.15 -47.68
N SER A 368 10.08 7.15 -46.54
CA SER A 368 8.65 6.85 -46.51
C SER A 368 7.81 8.08 -46.87
N GLU A 369 6.76 7.90 -47.66
CA GLU A 369 5.74 8.94 -47.98
C GLU A 369 5.12 9.60 -46.73
N GLU A 370 5.31 9.00 -45.56
CA GLU A 370 4.75 9.46 -44.30
C GLU A 370 5.74 10.33 -43.46
N PRO A 371 5.29 11.45 -42.85
CA PRO A 371 6.13 12.35 -42.03
C PRO A 371 6.89 11.69 -40.86
N ARG A 372 8.07 12.17 -40.47
CA ARG A 372 8.80 11.58 -39.32
C ARG A 372 8.11 11.86 -37.98
N VAL A 373 8.06 10.86 -37.10
CA VAL A 373 7.63 11.06 -35.70
C VAL A 373 8.73 11.82 -34.93
N ARG A 374 8.34 12.69 -34.00
CA ARG A 374 9.27 13.46 -33.18
C ARG A 374 8.92 13.29 -31.72
N VAL A 375 9.86 12.73 -30.97
CA VAL A 375 9.85 12.66 -29.51
C VAL A 375 10.72 13.78 -28.97
N HIS A 376 10.25 14.59 -28.02
CA HIS A 376 11.02 15.72 -27.47
C HIS A 376 11.24 15.64 -25.96
N SER A 377 10.86 14.52 -25.36
CA SER A 377 11.00 14.24 -23.94
C SER A 377 11.71 12.89 -23.75
N PRO A 378 12.37 12.67 -22.61
CA PRO A 378 12.95 11.36 -22.31
C PRO A 378 11.88 10.27 -22.25
N VAL A 379 12.25 9.06 -22.64
CA VAL A 379 11.47 7.84 -22.42
C VAL A 379 11.73 7.37 -21.01
N GLU A 380 10.68 7.21 -20.21
CA GLU A 380 10.78 6.77 -18.82
C GLU A 380 10.68 5.24 -18.74
N ILE A 381 11.59 4.60 -18.01
CA ILE A 381 11.60 3.14 -17.82
C ILE A 381 11.65 2.83 -16.32
N ARG A 382 10.70 2.02 -15.86
CA ARG A 382 10.53 1.67 -14.44
C ARG A 382 10.20 0.19 -14.29
N PHE A 383 10.67 -0.41 -13.21
CA PHE A 383 10.49 -1.85 -12.96
C PHE A 383 9.68 -2.08 -11.70
N VAL A 384 8.76 -3.06 -11.77
CA VAL A 384 7.99 -3.52 -10.61
C VAL A 384 7.93 -5.04 -10.59
N LYS A 385 7.82 -5.60 -9.39
CA LYS A 385 7.56 -7.04 -9.21
C LYS A 385 6.12 -7.38 -9.55
N LYS A 386 5.88 -8.66 -9.87
CA LYS A 386 4.54 -9.20 -10.09
C LYS A 386 3.62 -9.04 -8.88
N ASP A 387 2.34 -8.88 -9.14
CA ASP A 387 1.27 -8.85 -8.13
C ASP A 387 0.15 -9.87 -8.44
N LYS A 388 -0.89 -9.88 -7.61
CA LYS A 388 -2.10 -10.72 -7.74
C LYS A 388 -3.36 -9.90 -8.06
N ILE A 389 -3.22 -8.62 -8.44
CA ILE A 389 -4.33 -7.68 -8.62
C ILE A 389 -4.91 -7.85 -10.03
N TRP A 390 -6.20 -8.16 -10.15
CA TRP A 390 -6.79 -8.73 -11.37
C TRP A 390 -6.52 -7.93 -12.66
N LEU A 391 -6.72 -6.61 -12.61
CA LEU A 391 -6.47 -5.73 -13.75
C LEU A 391 -5.16 -4.94 -13.62
N SER A 392 -4.24 -5.32 -12.73
CA SER A 392 -2.91 -4.71 -12.72
C SER A 392 -2.14 -5.10 -13.98
N PRO A 393 -1.47 -4.15 -14.66
CA PRO A 393 -0.54 -4.50 -15.74
C PRO A 393 0.60 -5.43 -15.27
N ALA A 394 0.90 -5.49 -13.96
CA ALA A 394 1.88 -6.38 -13.37
C ALA A 394 1.32 -7.72 -12.82
N TYR A 395 0.06 -8.06 -13.15
CA TYR A 395 -0.55 -9.33 -12.72
C TYR A 395 0.27 -10.54 -13.20
N GLY A 396 0.82 -11.29 -12.24
CA GLY A 396 1.53 -12.55 -12.47
C GLY A 396 2.93 -12.46 -13.10
N VAL A 397 3.39 -11.28 -13.53
CA VAL A 397 4.65 -11.10 -14.28
C VAL A 397 5.45 -9.92 -13.74
N ASN A 398 6.77 -10.08 -13.62
CA ASN A 398 7.65 -8.95 -13.28
C ASN A 398 7.74 -8.03 -14.49
N THR A 399 7.47 -6.75 -14.27
CA THR A 399 7.03 -5.85 -15.32
C THR A 399 7.96 -4.65 -15.43
N CYS A 400 8.24 -4.28 -16.68
CA CYS A 400 8.84 -3.02 -17.06
C CYS A 400 7.75 -2.10 -17.63
N TYR A 401 7.54 -0.95 -16.99
CA TYR A 401 6.76 0.16 -17.53
C TYR A 401 7.65 1.04 -18.39
N ILE A 402 7.22 1.29 -19.63
CA ILE A 402 7.86 2.24 -20.55
C ILE A 402 6.85 3.34 -20.84
N GLY A 403 7.19 4.56 -20.46
CA GLY A 403 6.37 5.75 -20.57
C GLY A 403 6.90 6.71 -21.62
N LEU A 404 6.02 7.23 -22.47
CA LEU A 404 6.33 8.31 -23.39
C LEU A 404 5.60 9.58 -22.97
N ILE A 405 6.31 10.71 -23.08
CA ILE A 405 5.84 12.03 -22.70
C ILE A 405 5.94 12.96 -23.91
N MET A 406 4.87 13.71 -24.18
CA MET A 406 4.86 14.82 -25.13
C MET A 406 4.34 16.07 -24.41
N TYR A 407 5.27 16.87 -23.90
CA TYR A 407 4.99 18.17 -23.29
C TYR A 407 4.19 19.12 -24.20
N ARG A 408 3.29 19.89 -23.57
CA ARG A 408 2.45 20.93 -24.18
C ARG A 408 2.93 22.31 -23.75
N PRO A 409 3.96 22.88 -24.41
CA PRO A 409 4.51 24.16 -24.00
C PRO A 409 3.45 25.27 -24.10
N PHE A 410 3.26 26.01 -23.01
CA PHE A 410 2.17 27.01 -22.87
C PHE A 410 0.77 26.45 -23.15
N GLY A 411 0.55 25.15 -22.88
CA GLY A 411 -0.72 24.46 -23.13
C GLY A 411 -0.98 24.12 -24.60
N ALA A 412 -0.08 24.49 -25.51
CA ALA A 412 -0.28 24.30 -26.94
C ALA A 412 -0.23 22.81 -27.34
N PRO A 413 -1.08 22.39 -28.30
CA PRO A 413 -1.08 21.01 -28.77
C PRO A 413 0.19 20.70 -29.59
N VAL A 414 0.63 19.45 -29.51
CA VAL A 414 1.76 18.88 -30.23
C VAL A 414 1.34 17.57 -30.92
N PRO A 415 1.94 17.19 -32.06
CA PRO A 415 1.63 15.91 -32.70
C PRO A 415 2.13 14.73 -31.85
N TYR A 416 1.24 13.80 -31.49
CA TYR A 416 1.61 12.60 -30.70
C TYR A 416 0.95 11.30 -31.20
N LYS A 417 -0.20 11.38 -31.88
CA LYS A 417 -1.02 10.19 -32.20
C LYS A 417 -0.26 9.09 -32.94
N ARG A 418 0.56 9.45 -33.93
CA ARG A 418 1.34 8.47 -34.70
C ARG A 418 2.51 7.87 -33.92
N LEU A 419 3.07 8.64 -32.98
CA LEU A 419 4.03 8.09 -32.02
C LEU A 419 3.33 7.06 -31.12
N TRP A 420 2.12 7.36 -30.63
CA TRP A 420 1.34 6.40 -29.84
C TRP A 420 1.01 5.16 -30.63
N THR A 421 0.44 5.26 -31.82
CA THR A 421 0.10 4.08 -32.63
C THR A 421 1.31 3.18 -32.88
N GLY A 422 2.48 3.77 -33.19
CA GLY A 422 3.71 2.98 -33.36
C GLY A 422 4.19 2.34 -32.06
N PHE A 423 4.19 3.10 -30.97
CA PHE A 423 4.57 2.61 -29.65
C PHE A 423 3.64 1.50 -29.15
N GLU A 424 2.32 1.69 -29.24
CA GLU A 424 1.29 0.71 -28.88
C GLU A 424 1.47 -0.60 -29.65
N ARG A 425 1.77 -0.53 -30.96
CA ARG A 425 2.07 -1.72 -31.77
C ARG A 425 3.31 -2.46 -31.28
N ILE A 426 4.40 -1.74 -30.99
CA ILE A 426 5.63 -2.33 -30.45
C ILE A 426 5.33 -3.03 -29.13
N MET A 427 4.69 -2.34 -28.19
CA MET A 427 4.42 -2.86 -26.86
C MET A 427 3.45 -4.05 -26.89
N SER A 428 2.39 -3.98 -27.71
CA SER A 428 1.44 -5.08 -27.90
C SER A 428 2.11 -6.33 -28.48
N SER A 429 3.01 -6.17 -29.45
CA SER A 429 3.76 -7.31 -30.03
C SER A 429 4.65 -8.04 -29.01
N LEU A 430 4.99 -7.38 -27.91
CA LEU A 430 5.77 -7.94 -26.81
C LEU A 430 4.89 -8.54 -25.70
N GLY A 431 3.57 -8.63 -25.90
CA GLY A 431 2.60 -9.05 -24.89
C GLY A 431 2.38 -7.99 -23.82
N GLY A 432 2.51 -6.72 -24.20
CA GLY A 432 2.36 -5.59 -23.29
C GLY A 432 0.91 -5.32 -22.90
N ARG A 433 0.74 -4.66 -21.77
CA ARG A 433 -0.54 -4.21 -21.20
C ARG A 433 -0.48 -2.69 -21.04
N PRO A 434 -1.51 -1.93 -21.45
CA PRO A 434 -1.50 -0.49 -21.28
C PRO A 434 -1.65 -0.10 -19.80
N HIS A 435 -1.09 1.04 -19.43
CA HIS A 435 -1.34 1.65 -18.14
C HIS A 435 -2.72 2.34 -18.14
N TRP A 436 -3.65 1.91 -17.29
CA TRP A 436 -5.04 2.42 -17.24
C TRP A 436 -5.16 3.95 -17.10
N ALA A 437 -4.32 4.59 -16.27
CA ALA A 437 -4.34 6.05 -16.13
C ALA A 437 -3.75 6.84 -17.31
N LYS A 438 -3.29 6.17 -18.38
CA LYS A 438 -2.58 6.78 -19.52
C LYS A 438 -3.34 6.54 -20.82
N ALA A 439 -3.05 7.36 -21.83
CA ALA A 439 -3.76 7.25 -23.10
C ALA A 439 -3.36 5.98 -23.85
N HIS A 440 -4.36 5.23 -24.30
CA HIS A 440 -4.21 4.09 -25.20
C HIS A 440 -5.49 3.91 -26.03
N SER A 441 -5.37 3.19 -27.14
CA SER A 441 -6.49 2.99 -28.09
C SER A 441 -7.11 1.60 -28.08
N VAL A 442 -6.60 0.67 -27.26
CA VAL A 442 -7.05 -0.72 -27.27
C VAL A 442 -8.48 -0.88 -26.78
N THR A 443 -9.11 -1.93 -27.27
CA THR A 443 -10.50 -2.33 -27.01
C THR A 443 -10.58 -3.48 -26.01
N TYR A 444 -11.79 -3.82 -25.56
CA TYR A 444 -12.03 -5.00 -24.72
C TYR A 444 -11.44 -6.27 -25.34
N ASP A 445 -11.66 -6.52 -26.63
CA ASP A 445 -11.24 -7.76 -27.29
C ASP A 445 -9.72 -7.92 -27.27
N GLU A 446 -8.98 -6.82 -27.52
CA GLU A 446 -7.51 -6.80 -27.43
C GLU A 446 -7.00 -6.93 -25.98
N LEU A 447 -7.72 -6.34 -25.03
CA LEU A 447 -7.36 -6.38 -23.61
C LEU A 447 -7.64 -7.73 -22.97
N ARG A 448 -8.73 -8.39 -23.36
CA ARG A 448 -9.16 -9.68 -22.81
C ARG A 448 -8.06 -10.73 -22.91
N ASP A 449 -7.34 -10.77 -24.03
CA ASP A 449 -6.24 -11.70 -24.25
C ASP A 449 -5.01 -11.38 -23.39
N SER A 450 -4.78 -10.10 -23.07
CA SER A 450 -3.61 -9.66 -22.30
C SER A 450 -3.81 -9.73 -20.78
N TYR A 451 -5.07 -9.65 -20.29
CA TYR A 451 -5.42 -9.66 -18.87
C TYR A 451 -6.13 -10.98 -18.46
N PRO A 452 -5.42 -11.91 -17.78
CA PRO A 452 -5.97 -13.25 -17.45
C PRO A 452 -7.22 -13.25 -16.55
N LYS A 453 -7.50 -12.13 -15.88
CA LYS A 453 -8.64 -11.96 -14.98
C LYS A 453 -9.75 -11.09 -15.57
N MET A 454 -9.69 -10.73 -16.85
CA MET A 454 -10.66 -9.85 -17.49
C MET A 454 -12.09 -10.42 -17.43
N ASP A 455 -12.25 -11.71 -17.73
CA ASP A 455 -13.57 -12.34 -17.72
C ASP A 455 -14.17 -12.40 -16.31
N GLN A 456 -13.39 -12.81 -15.31
CA GLN A 456 -13.85 -12.81 -13.92
C GLN A 456 -14.18 -11.39 -13.44
N PHE A 457 -13.35 -10.40 -13.80
CA PHE A 457 -13.58 -9.00 -13.44
C PHE A 457 -14.89 -8.48 -14.03
N THR A 458 -15.14 -8.74 -15.31
CA THR A 458 -16.35 -8.24 -15.99
C THR A 458 -17.62 -8.91 -15.49
N LEU A 459 -17.56 -10.19 -15.11
CA LEU A 459 -18.65 -10.88 -14.42
C LEU A 459 -18.94 -10.24 -13.05
N LEU A 460 -17.90 -10.07 -12.21
CA LEU A 460 -18.04 -9.44 -10.90
C LEU A 460 -18.58 -8.01 -10.99
N ARG A 461 -18.12 -7.24 -11.98
CA ARG A 461 -18.64 -5.88 -12.24
C ARG A 461 -20.14 -5.91 -12.51
N LYS A 462 -20.62 -6.82 -13.35
CA LYS A 462 -22.06 -6.97 -13.64
C LYS A 462 -22.88 -7.40 -12.42
N GLU A 463 -22.30 -8.19 -11.53
CA GLU A 463 -22.93 -8.59 -10.26
C GLU A 463 -23.07 -7.39 -9.30
N LEU A 464 -22.01 -6.59 -9.15
CA LEU A 464 -21.99 -5.46 -8.20
C LEU A 464 -22.68 -4.19 -8.74
N ASP A 465 -22.75 -4.03 -10.05
CA ASP A 465 -23.41 -2.92 -10.74
C ASP A 465 -24.16 -3.39 -12.01
N PRO A 466 -25.31 -4.07 -11.85
CA PRO A 466 -26.09 -4.58 -12.97
C PRO A 466 -26.70 -3.48 -13.83
N SER A 467 -26.88 -2.28 -13.28
CA SER A 467 -27.39 -1.10 -13.98
C SER A 467 -26.32 -0.33 -14.77
N GLY A 468 -25.03 -0.63 -14.55
CA GLY A 468 -23.93 0.15 -15.12
C GLY A 468 -23.85 1.59 -14.60
N MET A 469 -24.28 1.84 -13.37
CA MET A 469 -24.24 3.15 -12.71
C MET A 469 -22.83 3.77 -12.72
N PHE A 470 -21.78 2.98 -12.55
CA PHE A 470 -20.39 3.43 -12.51
C PHE A 470 -19.68 3.34 -13.86
N MET A 471 -20.40 2.98 -14.94
CA MET A 471 -19.83 2.86 -16.28
C MET A 471 -19.80 4.23 -16.98
N ASN A 472 -18.67 4.53 -17.61
CA ASN A 472 -18.52 5.68 -18.50
C ASN A 472 -17.99 5.20 -19.87
N ASN A 473 -17.93 6.09 -20.87
CA ASN A 473 -17.47 5.73 -22.22
C ASN A 473 -16.08 5.07 -22.24
N TYR A 474 -15.20 5.45 -21.31
CA TYR A 474 -13.90 4.80 -21.18
C TYR A 474 -14.08 3.36 -20.70
N LEU A 475 -14.78 3.12 -19.59
CA LEU A 475 -14.98 1.78 -19.04
C LEU A 475 -15.75 0.87 -20.01
N ILE A 476 -16.77 1.39 -20.70
CA ILE A 476 -17.53 0.64 -21.71
C ILE A 476 -16.59 0.13 -22.81
N ARG A 477 -15.72 1.00 -23.35
CA ARG A 477 -14.78 0.63 -24.42
C ARG A 477 -13.83 -0.53 -24.04
N HIS A 478 -13.44 -0.63 -22.78
CA HIS A 478 -12.39 -1.55 -22.34
C HIS A 478 -12.88 -2.77 -21.54
N LEU A 479 -14.09 -2.71 -20.97
CA LEU A 479 -14.63 -3.74 -20.08
C LEU A 479 -15.92 -4.37 -20.63
N GLU A 480 -16.36 -3.98 -21.83
CA GLU A 480 -17.50 -4.59 -22.50
C GLU A 480 -17.11 -5.02 -23.92
N PRO A 481 -17.57 -6.20 -24.37
CA PRO A 481 -17.40 -6.62 -25.75
C PRO A 481 -17.91 -5.57 -26.73
N SER A 482 -17.16 -5.37 -27.81
CA SER A 482 -17.60 -4.55 -28.94
C SER A 482 -18.92 -5.13 -29.48
N CYS A 483 -19.98 -4.32 -29.55
CA CYS A 483 -21.27 -4.74 -30.11
C CYS A 483 -21.22 -4.92 -31.63
#